data_AF-A0AAU7X254-F1
#
_entry.id   AF-A0AAU7X254-F1
#
_cell.length_a   1.000
_cell.length_b   1.000
_cell.length_c   1.000
_cell.angle_alpha   90.00
_cell.angle_beta   90.00
_cell.angle_gamma   90.00
#
_symmetry.space_group_name_H-M   'P 1'
#
loop_
_entity.id
_entity.type
_entity.pdbx_description
1 polymer ?
#
loop_
_entity_poly.entity_id
_entity_poly.type
_entity_poly.pdbx_seq_one_letter_code
_entity_poly.pdbx_strand_id
1 'polypeptide(L)'
;MSKFLCRCSHVISLVSSPTSDEFTLVSNKLLYDLAEQADKGKIPFDEFFGRIDAAGKDVITCPVCGRIWIKKDEGPEYWPYLEEKE
;
A
#
# COMPACT_ATOMS: atom_id res chain seq x y z
N MET A 1 -13.13 -4.23 2.13
CA MET A 1 -14.02 -3.29 2.85
C MET A 1 -14.29 -2.13 1.90
N SER A 2 -15.54 -1.68 1.75
CA SER A 2 -15.86 -0.59 0.82
C SER A 2 -15.57 0.80 1.37
N LYS A 3 -15.37 0.94 2.69
CA LYS A 3 -15.11 2.22 3.37
C LYS A 3 -14.13 2.04 4.53
N PHE A 4 -13.35 3.07 4.83
CA PHE A 4 -12.41 3.12 5.94
C PHE A 4 -12.56 4.44 6.72
N LEU A 5 -12.69 4.38 8.05
CA LEU A 5 -12.84 5.57 8.90
C LEU A 5 -11.47 6.02 9.44
N CYS A 6 -11.02 7.21 9.08
CA CYS A 6 -9.81 7.80 9.62
C CYS A 6 -10.05 8.43 11.00
N ARG A 7 -8.99 8.57 11.82
CA ARG A 7 -9.01 9.29 13.10
C ARG A 7 -9.47 10.76 13.01
N CYS A 8 -9.31 11.42 11.85
CA CYS A 8 -9.87 12.76 11.63
C CYS A 8 -11.38 12.77 11.34
N SER A 9 -12.05 11.62 11.52
CA SER A 9 -13.47 11.39 11.23
C SER A 9 -13.85 11.42 9.74
N HIS A 10 -12.89 11.59 8.82
CA HIS A 10 -13.13 11.42 7.40
C HIS A 10 -13.29 9.95 7.02
N VAL A 11 -14.31 9.64 6.20
CA VAL A 11 -14.58 8.30 5.65
C VAL A 11 -14.01 8.21 4.24
N ILE A 12 -13.03 7.34 4.06
CA ILE A 12 -12.37 7.05 2.79
C ILE A 12 -13.18 5.96 2.08
N SER A 13 -13.50 6.17 0.80
CA SER A 13 -14.26 5.22 -0.01
C SER A 13 -13.29 4.34 -0.81
N LEU A 14 -13.34 3.02 -0.59
CA LEU A 14 -12.50 2.01 -1.25
C LEU A 14 -13.31 1.17 -2.24
N VAL A 15 -14.31 1.78 -2.88
CA VAL A 15 -15.28 1.07 -3.74
C VAL A 15 -14.71 0.81 -5.13
N SER A 16 -13.80 1.65 -5.62
CA SER A 16 -13.24 1.57 -6.97
C SER A 16 -11.74 1.31 -6.92
N SER A 17 -11.30 0.05 -6.98
CA SER A 17 -9.87 -0.26 -6.97
C SER A 17 -9.26 -0.23 -8.40
N PRO A 18 -8.12 0.43 -8.61
CA PRO A 18 -7.35 1.21 -7.63
C PRO A 18 -8.00 2.57 -7.35
N THR A 19 -8.18 2.91 -6.07
CA THR A 19 -8.57 4.27 -5.66
C THR A 19 -7.34 5.17 -5.55
N SER A 20 -7.52 6.49 -5.62
CA SER A 20 -6.42 7.46 -5.38
C SER A 20 -5.84 7.41 -3.97
N ASP A 21 -6.57 6.80 -3.04
CA ASP A 21 -6.19 6.71 -1.63
C ASP A 21 -5.50 5.38 -1.28
N GLU A 22 -5.43 4.43 -2.23
CA GLU A 22 -4.79 3.12 -2.09
C GLU A 22 -3.37 3.12 -2.68
N PHE A 23 -2.43 2.61 -1.90
CA PHE A 23 -1.02 2.53 -2.24
C PHE A 23 -0.47 1.16 -1.85
N THR A 24 0.60 0.74 -2.52
CA THR A 24 1.40 -0.42 -2.12
C THR A 24 2.71 0.06 -1.52
N LEU A 25 2.94 -0.24 -0.24
CA LEU A 25 4.22 0.01 0.40
C LEU A 25 5.19 -1.12 0.05
N VAL A 26 6.29 -0.77 -0.63
CA VAL A 26 7.34 -1.70 -1.04
C VAL A 26 8.70 -1.16 -0.60
N SER A 27 9.63 -2.06 -0.25
CA SER A 27 11.02 -1.67 -0.01
C SER A 27 11.63 -1.14 -1.30
N ASN A 28 12.21 0.07 -1.25
CA ASN A 28 12.92 0.65 -2.41
C ASN A 28 14.02 -0.30 -2.91
N LYS A 29 14.74 -0.98 -2.02
CA LYS A 29 15.76 -1.97 -2.43
C LYS A 29 15.13 -3.07 -3.28
N LEU A 30 14.02 -3.65 -2.83
CA LEU A 30 13.30 -4.67 -3.59
C LEU A 30 12.83 -4.12 -4.94
N LEU A 31 12.22 -2.94 -4.96
CA LEU A 31 11.72 -2.30 -6.18
C LEU A 31 12.83 -2.11 -7.22
N TYR A 32 13.98 -1.54 -6.82
CA TYR A 32 15.11 -1.33 -7.72
C TYR A 32 15.76 -2.64 -8.16
N ASP A 33 15.90 -3.62 -7.26
CA ASP A 33 16.45 -4.94 -7.59
C ASP A 33 15.55 -5.68 -8.60
N LEU A 34 14.22 -5.56 -8.48
CA LEU A 34 13.26 -6.11 -9.45
C LEU A 34 13.29 -5.36 -10.78
N ALA A 35 13.39 -4.03 -10.76
CA ALA A 35 13.44 -3.20 -11.97
C ALA A 35 14.69 -3.52 -12.80
N GLU A 36 15.84 -3.71 -12.14
CA GLU A 36 17.09 -4.12 -12.81
C GLU A 36 16.97 -5.52 -13.43
N GLN A 37 16.30 -6.46 -12.75
CA GLN A 37 16.06 -7.80 -13.29
C GLN A 37 15.15 -7.75 -14.52
N ALA A 38 14.09 -6.93 -14.50
CA ALA A 38 13.18 -6.75 -15.61
C ALA A 38 13.88 -6.10 -16.81
N ASP A 39 14.67 -5.05 -16.60
CA ASP A 39 15.46 -4.37 -17.64
C ASP A 39 16.45 -5.32 -18.33
N LYS A 40 17.09 -6.20 -17.55
CA LYS A 40 17.99 -7.25 -18.07
C LYS A 40 17.26 -8.45 -18.68
N GLY A 41 15.93 -8.42 -18.77
CA GLY A 41 15.12 -9.51 -19.30
C GLY A 41 15.16 -10.80 -18.47
N LYS A 42 15.56 -10.73 -17.19
CA LYS A 42 15.63 -11.90 -16.29
C LYS A 42 14.28 -12.31 -15.75
N ILE A 43 13.35 -11.37 -15.66
CA ILE A 43 11.95 -11.61 -15.29
C ILE A 43 11.04 -10.90 -16.30
N PRO A 44 9.91 -11.49 -16.68
CA PRO A 44 8.89 -10.81 -17.46
C PRO A 44 8.21 -9.70 -16.63
N PHE A 45 7.61 -8.74 -17.33
CA PHE A 45 6.95 -7.59 -16.70
C PHE A 45 5.81 -8.00 -15.77
N ASP A 46 5.04 -9.05 -16.11
CA ASP A 46 3.97 -9.55 -15.25
C ASP A 46 4.51 -10.11 -13.92
N GLU A 47 5.69 -10.76 -13.95
CA GLU A 47 6.34 -11.27 -12.75
C GLU A 47 6.91 -10.14 -11.87
N PHE A 48 7.32 -9.02 -12.48
CA PHE A 48 7.73 -7.83 -11.73
C PHE A 48 6.60 -7.31 -10.83
N PHE A 49 5.39 -7.13 -11.37
CA PHE A 49 4.23 -6.71 -10.55
C PHE A 49 3.81 -7.80 -9.57
N GLY A 50 3.77 -9.06 -9.99
CA GLY A 50 3.41 -10.17 -9.10
C GLY A 50 4.33 -10.26 -7.87
N ARG A 51 5.62 -9.97 -8.03
CA ARG A 51 6.58 -9.93 -6.90
C ARG A 51 6.41 -8.69 -6.03
N ILE A 52 6.03 -7.54 -6.60
CA ILE A 52 5.68 -6.34 -5.82
C ILE A 52 4.43 -6.60 -5.00
N ASP A 53 3.38 -7.16 -5.60
CA ASP A 53 2.12 -7.45 -4.93
C ASP A 53 2.28 -8.50 -3.83
N ALA A 54 3.13 -9.51 -4.04
CA ALA A 54 3.40 -10.55 -3.05
C ALA A 54 4.19 -10.05 -1.82
N ALA A 55 5.05 -9.05 -1.99
CA ALA A 55 5.90 -8.52 -0.92
C ALA A 55 5.39 -7.20 -0.33
N GLY A 56 4.56 -6.48 -1.07
CA GLY A 56 4.03 -5.18 -0.71
C GLY A 56 2.97 -5.27 0.38
N LYS A 57 2.75 -4.16 1.07
CA LYS A 57 1.65 -4.01 2.04
C LYS A 57 0.65 -2.98 1.53
N ASP A 58 -0.63 -3.29 1.63
CA ASP A 58 -1.69 -2.33 1.31
C ASP A 58 -1.62 -1.15 2.29
N VAL A 59 -1.69 0.05 1.72
CA VAL A 59 -1.65 1.31 2.46
C VAL A 59 -2.81 2.19 2.03
N ILE A 60 -3.47 2.79 3.01
CA ILE A 60 -4.49 3.81 2.79
C ILE A 60 -3.95 5.15 3.28
N THR A 61 -4.00 6.17 2.44
CA THR A 61 -3.67 7.55 2.82
C THR A 61 -4.95 8.36 2.97
N CYS A 62 -5.12 9.05 4.10
CA CYS A 62 -6.27 9.95 4.27
C CYS A 62 -6.06 11.24 3.47
N PRO A 63 -6.93 11.59 2.52
CA PRO A 63 -6.77 12.80 1.71
C PRO A 63 -6.99 14.10 2.49
N VAL A 64 -7.61 14.03 3.67
CA VAL A 64 -7.92 15.20 4.50
C VAL A 64 -6.80 15.53 5.48
N CYS A 65 -6.24 14.53 6.15
CA CYS A 65 -5.24 14.74 7.21
C CYS A 65 -3.86 14.15 6.91
N GLY A 66 -3.69 13.48 5.77
CA GLY A 66 -2.43 12.87 5.36
C GLY A 66 -2.01 11.63 6.15
N ARG A 67 -2.83 11.14 7.09
CA ARG A 67 -2.49 9.93 7.87
C ARG A 67 -2.38 8.71 6.97
N ILE A 68 -1.34 7.93 7.22
CA ILE A 68 -1.03 6.69 6.52
C ILE A 68 -1.44 5.51 7.41
N TRP A 69 -2.21 4.60 6.83
CA TRP A 69 -2.71 3.40 7.46
C TRP A 69 -2.15 2.17 6.73
N ILE A 70 -1.45 1.30 7.43
CA ILE A 70 -0.83 0.10 6.86
C ILE A 70 -1.63 -1.12 7.27
N LYS A 71 -2.01 -1.95 6.29
CA LYS A 71 -2.73 -3.19 6.53
C LYS A 71 -1.87 -4.17 7.31
N LYS A 72 -2.48 -4.88 8.27
CA LYS A 72 -1.84 -5.98 8.97
C LYS A 72 -1.66 -7.19 8.06
N ASP A 73 -0.66 -8.01 8.40
CA ASP A 73 -0.41 -9.26 7.69
C ASP A 73 -1.57 -10.26 7.85
N GLU A 74 -2.31 -10.17 8.96
CA GLU A 74 -3.48 -10.99 9.25
C GLU A 74 -4.72 -10.13 9.48
N GLY A 75 -5.79 -10.46 8.76
CA GLY A 75 -7.11 -9.84 8.92
C GLY A 75 -7.32 -8.52 8.15
N PRO A 76 -8.49 -7.89 8.32
CA PRO A 76 -8.85 -6.64 7.62
C PRO A 76 -8.35 -5.37 8.33
N GLU A 77 -7.54 -5.50 9.39
CA GLU A 77 -7.16 -4.39 10.25
C GLU A 77 -6.02 -3.54 9.66
N TYR A 78 -5.99 -2.26 10.04
CA TYR A 78 -4.94 -1.32 9.67
C TYR A 78 -4.37 -0.63 10.90
N TRP A 79 -3.06 -0.38 10.88
CA TRP A 79 -2.35 0.40 11.90
C TRP A 79 -1.89 1.75 11.36
N PRO A 80 -1.89 2.81 12.19
CA PRO A 80 -1.28 4.07 11.80
C PRO A 80 0.23 3.85 11.61
N TYR A 81 0.80 4.38 10.53
CA TYR A 81 2.24 4.28 10.27
C TYR A 81 3.08 4.97 11.35
N LEU A 82 2.59 6.10 11.85
CA LEU A 82 3.19 6.83 12.97
C LEU A 82 2.30 6.65 14.20
N GLU A 83 2.87 6.14 15.28
CA GLU A 83 2.23 6.16 16.59
C GLU A 83 2.18 7.61 17.08
N GLU A 84 0.97 8.14 17.23
CA GLU A 84 0.75 9.43 17.87
C GLU A 84 1.04 9.26 19.37
N LYS A 85 2.02 10.00 19.90
CA LYS A 85 2.20 10.11 21.35
C LYS A 85 1.07 10.98 21.91
N GLU A 86 0.38 10.48 22.93
CA GLU A 86 -0.58 11.24 23.73
C GLU A 86 0.07 12.44 24.43
#